data_AF-A0A239EHF2-F1
#
_entry.id   AF-A0A239EHF2-F1
#
_cell.length_a   1.000
_cell.length_b   1.000
_cell.length_c   1.000
_cell.angle_alpha   90.00
_cell.angle_beta   90.00
_cell.angle_gamma   90.00
#
_symmetry.space_group_name_H-M   'P 1'
#
loop_
_entity.id
_entity.type
_entity.pdbx_description
1 polymer ?
#
loop_
_entity_poly.entity_id
_entity_poly.type
_entity_poly.pdbx_seq_one_letter_code
_entity_poly.pdbx_strand_id
1 'polypeptide(L)' 'MAQGPWFYCLKHHTVEDRDGCAERHRLGPYETREEAEHALQSVAEREERLTAEDRRWRDE' A
#
# COMPACT_ATOMS: atom_id res chain seq x y z
N MET A 1 3.64 -5.82 23.42
CA MET A 1 2.26 -5.80 22.91
C MET A 1 2.38 -5.94 21.41
N ALA A 2 1.63 -6.83 20.77
CA ALA A 2 1.64 -6.91 19.31
C ALA A 2 0.41 -6.15 18.84
N GLN A 3 0.58 -4.87 18.58
CA GLN A 3 -0.46 -3.99 18.05
C GLN A 3 -0.73 -4.28 16.58
N GLY A 4 -1.11 -5.53 16.26
CA GLY A 4 -1.76 -5.95 15.03
C GLY A 4 -1.01 -5.73 13.71
N PRO A 5 -1.27 -6.57 12.69
CA PRO A 5 -0.94 -6.19 11.32
C PRO A 5 -2.00 -5.19 10.84
N TRP A 6 -1.60 -3.93 10.68
CA TRP A 6 -2.41 -2.87 10.09
C TRP A 6 -2.27 -2.89 8.58
N PHE A 7 -3.36 -2.56 7.89
CA PHE A 7 -3.39 -2.53 6.44
C PHE A 7 -4.03 -1.24 5.96
N TYR A 8 -3.43 -0.63 4.94
CA TYR A 8 -4.02 0.53 4.30
C TYR A 8 -4.81 0.14 3.07
N CYS A 9 -6.11 0.42 3.04
CA CYS A 9 -6.97 0.14 1.92
C CYS A 9 -6.91 1.26 0.88
N LEU A 10 -6.41 0.92 -0.32
CA LEU A 10 -6.36 1.82 -1.48
C LEU A 10 -7.74 2.13 -2.09
N LYS A 11 -8.78 1.42 -1.68
CA LYS A 11 -10.13 1.62 -2.23
C LYS A 11 -10.97 2.60 -1.40
N HIS A 12 -10.85 2.51 -0.09
CA HIS A 12 -11.56 3.37 0.87
C HIS A 12 -10.66 4.46 1.46
N HIS A 13 -9.36 4.45 1.13
CA HIS A 13 -8.35 5.39 1.61
C HIS A 13 -8.32 5.46 3.15
N THR A 14 -8.40 4.31 3.80
CA THR A 14 -8.46 4.20 5.26
C THR A 14 -7.62 3.04 5.76
N VAL A 15 -7.21 3.10 7.03
CA VAL A 15 -6.54 1.97 7.70
C VAL A 15 -7.60 0.98 8.18
N GLU A 16 -7.46 -0.26 7.75
CA GLU A 16 -8.28 -1.41 8.14
C GLU A 16 -7.39 -2.49 8.76
N ASP A 17 -7.98 -3.39 9.54
CA ASP A 17 -7.29 -4.58 10.00
C ASP A 17 -7.24 -5.67 8.90
N ARG A 18 -6.70 -6.85 9.23
CA ARG A 18 -6.50 -7.95 8.28
C ARG A 18 -7.80 -8.48 7.66
N ASP A 19 -8.95 -8.26 8.27
CA ASP A 19 -10.25 -8.76 7.80
C ASP A 19 -10.91 -7.83 6.75
N GLY A 20 -10.30 -6.68 6.45
CA GLY A 20 -10.81 -5.71 5.48
C GLY A 20 -10.68 -6.14 4.00
N CYS A 21 -10.36 -5.18 3.13
CA CYS A 21 -10.31 -5.40 1.68
C CYS A 21 -9.29 -6.49 1.23
N ALA A 22 -9.53 -7.04 0.03
CA ALA A 22 -8.68 -8.07 -0.58
C ALA A 22 -7.21 -7.62 -0.68
N GLU A 23 -6.29 -8.58 -0.58
CA GLU A 23 -4.84 -8.34 -0.52
C GLU A 23 -4.29 -7.45 -1.64
N ARG A 24 -4.85 -7.57 -2.84
CA ARG A 24 -4.51 -6.75 -4.00
C ARG A 24 -4.86 -5.25 -3.87
N HIS A 25 -5.75 -4.89 -2.96
CA HIS A 25 -6.21 -3.51 -2.73
C HIS A 25 -5.78 -2.97 -1.35
N ARG A 26 -4.98 -3.73 -0.60
CA ARG A 26 -4.44 -3.30 0.68
C ARG A 26 -2.92 -3.33 0.68
N LEU A 27 -2.31 -2.43 1.44
CA LEU A 27 -0.86 -2.36 1.63
C LEU A 27 -0.56 -2.70 3.08
N GLY A 28 0.52 -3.44 3.29
CA GLY A 28 0.91 -3.96 4.60
C GLY A 28 1.38 -5.41 4.48
N PRO A 29 1.74 -6.07 5.59
CA PRO A 29 1.39 -5.75 6.98
C PRO A 29 2.26 -4.65 7.60
N TYR A 30 1.64 -3.63 8.18
CA TYR A 30 2.32 -2.61 8.98
C TYR A 30 2.22 -2.92 10.47
N GLU A 31 3.26 -2.61 11.24
CA GLU A 31 3.26 -2.81 12.70
C GLU A 31 2.47 -1.72 13.44
N THR A 32 2.27 -0.57 12.80
CA THR A 32 1.57 0.57 13.38
C THR A 32 0.53 1.14 12.43
N ARG A 33 -0.52 1.73 13.02
CA ARG A 33 -1.54 2.44 12.26
C ARG A 33 -0.95 3.65 11.52
N GLU A 34 0.02 4.34 12.13
CA GLU A 34 0.67 5.51 11.53
C GLU A 34 1.47 5.15 10.27
N GLU A 35 2.20 4.02 10.27
CA GLU A 35 2.80 3.47 9.04
C GLU A 35 1.76 3.15 7.98
N ALA A 36 0.62 2.57 8.38
CA ALA A 36 -0.47 2.33 7.46
C ALA A 36 -1.05 3.64 6.91
N GLU A 37 -1.18 4.70 7.70
CA GLU A 37 -1.61 6.03 7.22
C GLU A 37 -0.61 6.63 6.22
N HIS A 38 0.69 6.41 6.44
CA HIS A 38 1.76 6.82 5.52
C HIS A 38 1.91 5.91 4.29
N ALA A 39 1.15 4.81 4.19
CA ALA A 39 1.23 3.88 3.06
C ALA A 39 0.94 4.55 1.71
N LEU A 40 0.06 5.57 1.67
CA LEU A 40 -0.22 6.35 0.45
C LEU A 40 1.04 6.98 -0.15
N GLN A 41 1.94 7.54 0.68
CA GLN A 41 3.19 8.12 0.18
C GLN A 41 4.09 7.05 -0.43
N SER A 42 4.20 5.88 0.22
CA SER A 42 4.96 4.75 -0.33
C SER A 42 4.37 4.23 -1.64
N VAL A 43 3.04 4.26 -1.80
CA VAL A 43 2.37 3.85 -3.03
C VAL A 43 2.64 4.82 -4.15
N ALA A 44 2.51 6.12 -3.90
CA ALA A 44 2.77 7.14 -4.91
C ALA A 44 4.20 7.01 -5.45
N GLU A 45 5.18 6.84 -4.56
CA GLU A 45 6.57 6.63 -4.95
C GLU A 45 6.75 5.31 -5.73
N ARG A 46 6.07 4.24 -5.31
CA ARG A 46 6.13 2.94 -5.98
C ARG A 46 5.43 2.94 -7.34
N GLU A 47 4.29 3.60 -7.49
CA GLU A 47 3.57 3.76 -8.75
C GLU A 47 4.38 4.60 -9.74
N GLU A 48 5.03 5.67 -9.28
CA GLU A 48 5.90 6.49 -10.13
C GLU A 48 7.07 5.65 -10.65
N ARG A 49 7.71 4.86 -9.78
CA ARG A 49 8.78 3.92 -10.17
C ARG A 49 8.29 2.83 -11.13
N LEU A 50 7.15 2.20 -10.86
CA LEU A 50 6.56 1.17 -11.71
C LEU A 50 6.15 1.74 -13.08
N THR A 51 5.62 2.96 -13.11
CA THR A 51 5.24 3.64 -14.36
C THR A 51 6.47 4.04 -15.17
N ALA A 52 7.53 4.51 -14.52
CA ALA A 52 8.80 4.80 -15.18
C ALA A 52 9.46 3.53 -15.74
N GLU A 53 9.35 2.41 -15.02
CA GLU A 53 9.79 1.11 -15.49
C GLU A 53 8.92 0.62 -16.66
N ASP A 54 7.59 0.62 -16.57
CA ASP A 54 6.69 0.21 -17.67
C ASP A 54 6.97 0.99 -18.96
N ARG A 55 7.22 2.31 -18.88
CA ARG A 55 7.64 3.11 -20.04
C ARG A 55 8.95 2.64 -20.66
N ARG A 56 9.91 2.17 -19.86
CA ARG A 56 11.17 1.62 -20.38
C ARG A 56 10.99 0.26 -21.05
N TRP A 57 10.08 -0.57 -20.53
CA TRP A 57 9.81 -1.90 -21.09
C TRP A 57 8.94 -1.86 -22.35
N ARG A 58 8.06 -0.87 -22.49
CA ARG A 58 7.13 -0.74 -23.63
C ARG A 58 7.77 -0.15 -24.90
N ASP A 59 8.99 0.37 -24.80
CA ASP A 59 9.78 0.93 -25.92
C ASP A 59 10.75 -0.10 -26.55
N GLU A 60 10.72 -1.37 -26.09
CA GLU A 60 11.51 -2.49 -26.65
C GLU A 60 10.70 -3.39 -27.60
#